data_AF-A0A8S4FZD7-F1
#
_entry.id   AF-A0A8S4FZD7-F1
#
_cell.length_a   1.000
_cell.length_b   1.000
_cell.length_c   1.000
_cell.angle_alpha   90.00
_cell.angle_beta   90.00
_cell.angle_gamma   90.00
#
_symmetry.space_group_name_H-M   'P 1'
#
loop_
_entity.id
_entity.type
_entity.pdbx_description
1 polymer ?
#
loop_
_entity_poly.entity_id
_entity_poly.type
_entity_poly.pdbx_seq_one_letter_code
_entity_poly.pdbx_strand_id
1 'polypeptide(L)'
;MGYAGVGAGGRAAHEALLARQDAELRLMETMKRSLTAKMKSDREYALALSAAAAHGQKMDKCEELSGSVIASAWRTMTEEWENTSKLIRANAEALESRALDRLTSLMAERRKARKVYQEDHSKINSQFTQLSEEVSRKQSEYQKCLESYKQMRAKFEENYLKFEIQSQTADGHLFINLN
;
A
#
# COMPACT_ATOMS: atom_id res chain seq x y z
N MET A 1 28.52 -16.28 -0.50
CA MET A 1 27.87 -15.02 -0.93
C MET A 1 26.58 -15.42 -1.65
N GLY A 2 25.36 -15.00 -1.38
CA GLY A 2 24.83 -13.97 -0.50
C GLY A 2 23.43 -13.57 -0.99
N TYR A 3 22.52 -14.52 -1.22
CA TYR A 3 21.13 -14.22 -1.64
C TYR A 3 20.28 -13.62 -0.52
N ALA A 4 20.82 -13.53 0.71
CA ALA A 4 20.17 -12.86 1.84
C ALA A 4 20.00 -11.34 1.65
N GLY A 5 20.74 -10.71 0.73
CA GLY A 5 20.67 -9.27 0.48
C GLY A 5 19.39 -8.79 -0.20
N VAL A 6 18.68 -9.66 -0.94
CA VAL A 6 17.46 -9.27 -1.68
C VAL A 6 16.21 -9.30 -0.77
N GLY A 7 16.20 -10.14 0.28
CA GLY A 7 15.05 -10.29 1.17
C GLY A 7 14.85 -9.14 2.17
N ALA A 8 15.94 -8.52 2.64
CA ALA A 8 15.85 -7.42 3.61
C ALA A 8 15.25 -6.15 2.99
N GLY A 9 15.65 -5.82 1.75
CA GLY A 9 15.09 -4.69 1.00
C GLY A 9 13.62 -4.90 0.64
N GLY A 10 13.24 -6.13 0.24
CA GLY A 10 11.86 -6.48 -0.07
C GLY A 10 10.92 -6.39 1.14
N ARG A 11 11.35 -6.88 2.31
CA ARG A 11 10.57 -6.81 3.54
C ARG A 11 10.41 -5.37 4.02
N ALA A 12 11.48 -4.59 4.05
CA ALA A 12 11.40 -3.17 4.45
C ALA A 12 10.50 -2.35 3.51
N ALA A 13 10.57 -2.60 2.20
CA ALA A 13 9.69 -1.96 1.21
C ALA A 13 8.21 -2.34 1.42
N HIS A 14 7.93 -3.61 1.72
CA HIS A 14 6.58 -4.09 2.03
C HIS A 14 6.01 -3.40 3.27
N GLU A 15 6.77 -3.38 4.37
CA GLU A 15 6.36 -2.73 5.62
C GLU A 15 6.13 -1.23 5.44
N ALA A 16 7.02 -0.54 4.72
CA ALA A 16 6.88 0.88 4.41
C ALA A 16 5.61 1.17 3.60
N LEU A 17 5.28 0.30 2.63
CA LEU A 17 4.05 0.44 1.84
C LEU A 17 2.80 0.26 2.69
N LEU A 18 2.77 -0.74 3.59
CA LEU A 18 1.65 -0.94 4.50
C LEU A 18 1.47 0.23 5.45
N ALA A 19 2.56 0.74 6.03
CA ALA A 19 2.54 1.91 6.90
C ALA A 19 2.00 3.15 6.17
N ARG A 20 2.38 3.34 4.89
CA ARG A 20 1.86 4.42 4.04
C ARG A 20 0.35 4.28 3.81
N GLN A 21 -0.12 3.07 3.47
CA GLN A 21 -1.55 2.81 3.28
C GLN A 21 -2.37 3.08 4.56
N ASP A 22 -1.81 2.74 5.72
CA ASP A 22 -2.45 3.02 7.02
C ASP A 22 -2.49 4.53 7.31
N ALA A 23 -1.43 5.27 6.94
CA ALA A 23 -1.42 6.72 7.04
C ALA A 23 -2.46 7.37 6.10
N GLU A 24 -2.57 6.90 4.86
CA GLU A 24 -3.60 7.36 3.90
C GLU A 24 -5.02 7.13 4.45
N LEU A 25 -5.30 5.96 5.02
CA LEU A 25 -6.62 5.68 5.64
C LEU A 25 -6.91 6.59 6.85
N ARG A 26 -5.91 6.87 7.70
CA ARG A 26 -6.06 7.81 8.83
C ARG A 26 -6.30 9.24 8.35
N LEU A 27 -5.63 9.65 7.27
CA LEU A 27 -5.87 10.95 6.64
C LEU A 27 -7.30 11.05 6.12
N MET A 28 -7.78 10.03 5.39
CA MET A 28 -9.16 10.00 4.90
C MET A 28 -10.19 10.07 6.03
N GLU A 29 -9.95 9.37 7.15
CA GLU A 29 -10.82 9.48 8.32
C GLU A 29 -10.81 10.89 8.94
N THR A 30 -9.67 11.55 8.94
CA THR A 30 -9.55 12.94 9.41
C THR A 30 -10.29 13.91 8.48
N MET A 31 -10.18 13.70 7.17
CA MET A 31 -10.94 14.46 6.17
C MET A 31 -12.44 14.26 6.34
N LYS A 32 -12.88 13.02 6.57
CA LYS A 32 -14.28 12.68 6.83
C LYS A 32 -14.83 13.47 8.02
N ARG A 33 -14.14 13.42 9.17
CA ARG A 33 -14.54 14.19 10.36
C ARG A 33 -14.58 15.69 10.09
N SER A 34 -13.59 16.21 9.38
CA SER A 34 -13.50 17.64 9.05
C SER A 34 -14.65 18.10 8.15
N LEU A 35 -14.99 17.32 7.13
CA LEU A 35 -16.13 17.57 6.25
C LEU A 35 -17.45 17.55 7.03
N THR A 36 -17.66 16.52 7.86
CA THR A 36 -18.87 16.42 8.70
C THR A 36 -19.01 17.61 9.64
N ALA A 37 -17.92 18.01 10.31
CA ALA A 37 -17.93 19.17 11.20
C ALA A 37 -18.23 20.48 10.45
N LYS A 38 -17.62 20.67 9.28
CA LYS A 38 -17.88 21.83 8.43
C LYS A 38 -19.33 21.88 7.96
N MET A 39 -19.87 20.80 7.43
CA MET A 39 -21.26 20.74 6.97
C MET A 39 -22.26 21.00 8.09
N LYS A 40 -21.99 20.48 9.30
CA LYS A 40 -22.80 20.77 10.48
C LYS A 40 -22.79 22.27 10.80
N SER A 41 -21.60 22.86 10.85
CA SER A 41 -21.44 24.30 11.14
C SER A 41 -22.09 25.17 10.07
N ASP A 42 -21.93 24.82 8.79
CA ASP A 42 -22.54 25.55 7.66
C ASP A 42 -24.08 25.50 7.74
N ARG A 43 -24.67 24.36 8.14
CA ARG A 43 -26.12 24.22 8.34
C ARG A 43 -26.63 25.06 9.52
N GLU A 44 -25.94 24.99 10.64
CA GLU A 44 -26.28 25.78 11.84
C GLU A 44 -26.18 27.29 11.53
N TYR A 45 -25.14 27.70 10.81
CA TYR A 45 -24.98 29.09 10.37
C TYR A 45 -26.08 29.53 9.41
N ALA A 46 -26.40 28.72 8.39
CA ALA A 46 -27.48 29.03 7.45
C ALA A 46 -28.84 29.20 8.18
N LEU A 47 -29.14 28.32 9.14
CA LEU A 47 -30.35 28.41 9.97
C LEU A 47 -30.38 29.72 10.78
N ALA A 48 -29.29 30.07 11.44
CA ALA A 48 -29.20 31.32 12.20
C ALA A 48 -29.33 32.57 11.30
N LEU A 49 -28.69 32.56 10.13
CA LEU A 49 -28.75 33.65 9.17
C LEU A 49 -30.15 33.83 8.58
N SER A 50 -30.85 32.73 8.27
CA SER A 50 -32.25 32.79 7.81
C SER A 50 -33.18 33.34 8.90
N ALA A 51 -32.97 32.94 10.17
CA ALA A 51 -33.72 33.51 11.29
C ALA A 51 -33.48 35.02 11.45
N ALA A 52 -32.23 35.47 11.29
CA ALA A 52 -31.89 36.89 11.32
C ALA A 52 -32.54 37.67 10.15
N ALA A 53 -32.53 37.11 8.94
CA ALA A 53 -33.23 37.67 7.79
C ALA A 53 -34.74 37.80 8.05
N ALA A 54 -35.38 36.74 8.54
CA ALA A 54 -36.79 36.74 8.87
C ALA A 54 -37.15 37.74 9.99
N HIS A 55 -36.26 37.95 10.96
CA HIS A 55 -36.45 38.98 11.98
C HIS A 55 -36.32 40.39 11.38
N GLY A 56 -35.31 40.63 10.55
CA GLY A 56 -35.08 41.92 9.88
C GLY A 56 -36.23 42.32 8.95
N GLN A 57 -36.84 41.36 8.26
CA GLN A 57 -38.01 41.60 7.42
C GLN A 57 -39.26 42.06 8.19
N LYS A 58 -39.33 41.83 9.52
CA LYS A 58 -40.43 42.37 10.32
C LYS A 58 -40.37 43.90 10.45
N MET A 59 -39.17 44.49 10.34
CA MET A 59 -39.00 45.95 10.37
C MET A 59 -39.56 46.65 9.12
N ASP A 60 -39.75 45.91 8.01
CA ASP A 60 -40.33 46.43 6.77
C ASP A 60 -41.83 46.81 6.91
N LYS A 61 -42.47 46.42 8.03
CA LYS A 61 -43.86 46.75 8.35
C LYS A 61 -44.03 48.08 9.09
N CYS A 62 -42.96 48.85 9.27
CA CYS A 62 -43.02 50.15 9.91
C CYS A 62 -43.52 51.21 8.91
N GLU A 63 -44.80 51.60 9.03
CA GLU A 63 -45.43 52.58 8.12
C GLU A 63 -44.69 53.93 8.08
N GLU A 64 -44.02 54.32 9.17
CA GLU A 64 -43.22 55.55 9.28
C GLU A 64 -42.05 55.63 8.29
N LEU A 65 -41.58 54.48 7.78
CA LEU A 65 -40.43 54.39 6.87
C LEU A 65 -40.85 54.11 5.41
N SER A 66 -42.14 54.14 5.11
CA SER A 66 -42.66 53.88 3.76
C SER A 66 -42.11 54.88 2.73
N GLY A 67 -41.56 54.37 1.63
CA GLY A 67 -40.93 55.18 0.57
C GLY A 67 -39.50 55.65 0.88
N SER A 68 -38.95 55.33 2.06
CA SER A 68 -37.58 55.69 2.42
C SER A 68 -36.54 54.83 1.70
N VAL A 69 -35.47 55.48 1.21
CA VAL A 69 -34.27 54.79 0.66
C VAL A 69 -33.63 53.88 1.71
N ILE A 70 -33.68 54.26 2.99
CA ILE A 70 -33.15 53.47 4.10
C ILE A 70 -33.95 52.17 4.25
N ALA A 71 -35.28 52.24 4.17
CA ALA A 71 -36.14 51.06 4.24
C ALA A 71 -35.89 50.12 3.06
N SER A 72 -35.73 50.66 1.84
CA SER A 72 -35.38 49.86 0.65
C SER A 72 -34.02 49.18 0.80
N ALA A 73 -32.99 49.90 1.25
CA ALA A 73 -31.66 49.33 1.46
C ALA A 73 -31.65 48.23 2.52
N TRP A 74 -32.40 48.43 3.61
CA TRP A 74 -32.61 47.41 4.65
C TRP A 74 -33.27 46.16 4.10
N ARG A 75 -34.38 46.31 3.33
CA ARG A 75 -35.07 45.19 2.68
C ARG A 75 -34.10 44.38 1.82
N THR A 76 -33.39 45.04 0.90
CA THR A 76 -32.41 44.38 0.04
C THR A 76 -31.35 43.63 0.86
N MET A 77 -30.82 44.23 1.93
CA MET A 77 -29.84 43.56 2.79
C MET A 77 -30.42 42.30 3.45
N THR A 78 -31.65 42.35 3.95
CA THR A 78 -32.30 41.17 4.57
C THR A 78 -32.64 40.08 3.56
N GLU A 79 -32.99 40.43 2.32
CA GLU A 79 -33.18 39.48 1.22
C GLU A 79 -31.86 38.79 0.84
N GLU A 80 -30.75 39.55 0.79
CA GLU A 80 -29.42 38.99 0.52
C GLU A 80 -28.94 38.04 1.63
N TRP A 81 -29.27 38.29 2.89
CA TRP A 81 -29.01 37.34 3.98
C TRP A 81 -29.75 36.01 3.78
N GLU A 82 -31.03 36.06 3.39
CA GLU A 82 -31.82 34.86 3.11
C GLU A 82 -31.29 34.10 1.89
N ASN A 83 -30.92 34.81 0.82
CA ASN A 83 -30.29 34.22 -0.36
C ASN A 83 -28.96 33.54 0.00
N THR A 84 -28.12 34.21 0.78
CA THR A 84 -26.84 33.68 1.27
C THR A 84 -27.05 32.44 2.13
N SER A 85 -28.04 32.44 3.04
CA SER A 85 -28.40 31.27 3.85
C SER A 85 -28.74 30.05 2.97
N LYS A 86 -29.60 30.23 1.97
CA LYS A 86 -29.97 29.17 1.02
C LYS A 86 -28.75 28.59 0.29
N LEU A 87 -27.85 29.46 -0.17
CA LEU A 87 -26.62 29.03 -0.85
C LEU A 87 -25.70 28.22 0.07
N ILE A 88 -25.50 28.68 1.31
CA ILE A 88 -24.67 27.96 2.29
C ILE A 88 -25.25 26.58 2.60
N ARG A 89 -26.57 26.50 2.80
CA ARG A 89 -27.26 25.23 3.03
C ARG A 89 -27.12 24.28 1.83
N ALA A 90 -27.37 24.76 0.62
CA ALA A 90 -27.23 23.96 -0.60
C ALA A 90 -25.78 23.47 -0.79
N ASN A 91 -24.78 24.30 -0.48
CA ASN A 91 -23.38 23.90 -0.51
C ASN A 91 -23.07 22.78 0.51
N ALA A 92 -23.63 22.85 1.72
CA ALA A 92 -23.46 21.79 2.73
C ALA A 92 -24.09 20.46 2.28
N GLU A 93 -25.26 20.50 1.65
CA GLU A 93 -25.94 19.33 1.06
C GLU A 93 -25.16 18.75 -0.14
N ALA A 94 -24.59 19.62 -0.99
CA ALA A 94 -23.73 19.21 -2.09
C ALA A 94 -22.42 18.57 -1.61
N LEU A 95 -21.82 19.08 -0.52
CA LEU A 95 -20.64 18.49 0.10
C LEU A 95 -20.90 17.07 0.62
N GLU A 96 -22.09 16.81 1.15
CA GLU A 96 -22.50 15.47 1.58
C GLU A 96 -22.47 14.47 0.41
N SER A 97 -23.30 14.73 -0.60
CA SER A 97 -23.50 13.82 -1.73
C SER A 97 -22.28 13.69 -2.65
N ARG A 98 -21.49 14.77 -2.82
CA ARG A 98 -20.36 14.78 -3.77
C ARG A 98 -19.03 14.43 -3.15
N ALA A 99 -18.78 14.83 -1.91
CA ALA A 99 -17.48 14.66 -1.27
C ALA A 99 -17.50 13.57 -0.21
N LEU A 100 -18.44 13.61 0.74
CA LEU A 100 -18.48 12.68 1.87
C LEU A 100 -18.76 11.24 1.41
N ASP A 101 -19.74 11.04 0.54
CA ASP A 101 -20.09 9.73 0.00
C ASP A 101 -18.93 9.14 -0.82
N ARG A 102 -18.35 9.93 -1.73
CA ARG A 102 -17.19 9.51 -2.54
C ARG A 102 -15.98 9.16 -1.68
N LEU A 103 -15.70 9.96 -0.64
CA LEU A 103 -14.63 9.68 0.31
C LEU A 103 -14.88 8.37 1.05
N THR A 104 -16.11 8.13 1.49
CA THR A 104 -16.50 6.90 2.19
C THR A 104 -16.33 5.67 1.30
N SER A 105 -16.76 5.74 0.04
CA SER A 105 -16.55 4.68 -0.95
C SER A 105 -15.07 4.43 -1.22
N LEU A 106 -14.28 5.49 -1.43
CA LEU A 106 -12.83 5.38 -1.66
C LEU A 106 -12.13 4.74 -0.46
N MET A 107 -12.54 5.06 0.78
CA MET A 107 -11.99 4.43 1.98
C MET A 107 -12.28 2.92 2.03
N ALA A 108 -13.48 2.49 1.59
CA ALA A 108 -13.82 1.07 1.51
C ALA A 108 -12.98 0.34 0.45
N GLU A 109 -12.85 0.95 -0.73
CA GLU A 109 -12.00 0.44 -1.81
C GLU A 109 -10.54 0.33 -1.40
N ARG A 110 -9.99 1.34 -0.71
CA ARG A 110 -8.61 1.33 -0.20
C ARG A 110 -8.37 0.20 0.81
N ARG A 111 -9.33 -0.05 1.73
CA ARG A 111 -9.25 -1.18 2.66
C ARG A 111 -9.26 -2.52 1.93
N LYS A 112 -10.13 -2.68 0.93
CA LYS A 112 -10.19 -3.90 0.11
C LYS A 112 -8.88 -4.11 -0.66
N ALA A 113 -8.38 -3.08 -1.33
CA ALA A 113 -7.12 -3.15 -2.09
C ALA A 113 -5.93 -3.50 -1.19
N ARG A 114 -5.84 -2.92 0.00
CA ARG A 114 -4.82 -3.26 1.01
C ARG A 114 -4.89 -4.72 1.41
N LYS A 115 -6.09 -5.26 1.66
CA LYS A 115 -6.27 -6.67 2.02
C LYS A 115 -5.79 -7.60 0.90
N VAL A 116 -6.21 -7.35 -0.34
CA VAL A 116 -5.78 -8.13 -1.52
C VAL A 116 -4.26 -8.08 -1.67
N TYR A 117 -3.65 -6.90 -1.57
CA TYR A 117 -2.20 -6.75 -1.63
C TYR A 117 -1.48 -7.60 -0.56
N GLN A 118 -1.98 -7.62 0.68
CA GLN A 118 -1.38 -8.42 1.76
C GLN A 118 -1.49 -9.92 1.49
N GLU A 119 -2.63 -10.38 0.99
CA GLU A 119 -2.85 -11.78 0.61
C GLU A 119 -1.92 -12.21 -0.52
N ASP A 120 -1.82 -11.39 -1.58
CA ASP A 120 -0.92 -11.65 -2.71
C ASP A 120 0.55 -11.65 -2.28
N HIS A 121 0.97 -10.67 -1.48
CA HIS A 121 2.34 -10.60 -0.98
C HIS A 121 2.69 -11.83 -0.14
N SER A 122 1.78 -12.25 0.75
CA SER A 122 1.96 -13.45 1.58
C SER A 122 2.08 -14.71 0.73
N LYS A 123 1.24 -14.84 -0.30
CA LYS A 123 1.27 -15.96 -1.24
C LYS A 123 2.59 -16.05 -1.99
N ILE A 124 3.05 -14.92 -2.57
CA ILE A 124 4.31 -14.85 -3.31
C ILE A 124 5.50 -15.15 -2.39
N ASN A 125 5.52 -14.57 -1.18
CA ASN A 125 6.59 -14.79 -0.22
C ASN A 125 6.69 -16.27 0.22
N SER A 126 5.54 -16.94 0.41
CA SER A 126 5.50 -18.37 0.70
C SER A 126 6.10 -19.21 -0.43
N GLN A 127 5.67 -18.95 -1.68
CA GLN A 127 6.22 -19.64 -2.87
C GLN A 127 7.73 -19.41 -3.04
N PHE A 128 8.18 -18.17 -2.82
CA PHE A 128 9.60 -17.82 -2.90
C PHE A 128 10.42 -18.54 -1.82
N THR A 129 9.89 -18.65 -0.60
CA THR A 129 10.55 -19.35 0.51
C THR A 129 10.70 -20.84 0.18
N GLN A 130 9.63 -21.49 -0.27
CA GLN A 130 9.65 -22.90 -0.69
C GLN A 130 10.68 -23.15 -1.79
N LEU A 131 10.68 -22.32 -2.85
CA LEU A 131 11.64 -22.45 -3.94
C LEU A 131 13.09 -22.23 -3.47
N SER A 132 13.32 -21.29 -2.56
CA SER A 132 14.64 -21.02 -1.99
C SER A 132 15.17 -22.22 -1.19
N GLU A 133 14.31 -22.87 -0.40
CA GLU A 133 14.66 -24.08 0.34
C GLU A 133 14.95 -25.26 -0.60
N GLU A 134 14.15 -25.44 -1.65
CA GLU A 134 14.38 -26.48 -2.66
C GLU A 134 15.72 -26.29 -3.39
N VAL A 135 16.04 -25.07 -3.78
CA VAL A 135 17.34 -24.73 -4.41
C VAL A 135 18.48 -25.02 -3.45
N SER A 136 18.37 -24.61 -2.18
CA SER A 136 19.39 -24.89 -1.15
C SER A 136 19.60 -26.40 -0.95
N ARG A 137 18.51 -27.18 -0.90
CA ARG A 137 18.56 -28.64 -0.80
C ARG A 137 19.27 -29.26 -2.02
N LYS A 138 18.92 -28.82 -3.23
CA LYS A 138 19.52 -29.31 -4.48
C LYS A 138 21.01 -28.95 -4.59
N GLN A 139 21.41 -27.76 -4.15
CA GLN A 139 22.82 -27.38 -4.05
C GLN A 139 23.59 -28.30 -3.10
N SER A 140 23.01 -28.63 -1.94
CA SER A 140 23.63 -29.57 -0.98
C SER A 140 23.75 -30.99 -1.57
N GLU A 141 22.71 -31.49 -2.22
CA GLU A 141 22.73 -32.79 -2.92
C GLU A 141 23.80 -32.81 -4.02
N TYR A 142 23.86 -31.77 -4.85
CA TYR A 142 24.86 -31.65 -5.91
C TYR A 142 26.29 -31.66 -5.36
N GLN A 143 26.55 -30.90 -4.29
CA GLN A 143 27.86 -30.84 -3.65
C GLN A 143 28.30 -32.23 -3.15
N LYS A 144 27.40 -32.98 -2.51
CA LYS A 144 27.68 -34.36 -2.06
C LYS A 144 28.00 -35.30 -3.23
N CYS A 145 27.21 -35.24 -4.30
CA CYS A 145 27.47 -36.04 -5.50
C CYS A 145 28.81 -35.69 -6.15
N LEU A 146 29.16 -34.41 -6.22
CA LEU A 146 30.42 -33.93 -6.77
C LEU A 146 31.62 -34.44 -5.95
N GLU A 147 31.53 -34.39 -4.62
CA GLU A 147 32.57 -34.90 -3.72
C GLU A 147 32.73 -36.43 -3.86
N SER A 148 31.62 -37.17 -3.90
CA SER A 148 31.63 -38.62 -4.14
C SER A 148 32.29 -38.98 -5.48
N TYR A 149 31.94 -38.26 -6.55
CA TYR A 149 32.56 -38.43 -7.86
C TYR A 149 34.08 -38.17 -7.83
N LYS A 150 34.51 -37.08 -7.19
CA LYS A 150 35.94 -36.76 -7.04
C LYS A 150 36.70 -37.87 -6.30
N GLN A 151 36.11 -38.44 -5.25
CA GLN A 151 36.72 -39.55 -4.50
C GLN A 151 36.83 -40.82 -5.36
N MET A 152 35.78 -41.17 -6.10
CA MET A 152 35.80 -42.34 -6.98
C MET A 152 36.81 -42.20 -8.10
N ARG A 153 36.89 -41.01 -8.70
CA ARG A 153 37.88 -40.69 -9.73
C ARG A 153 39.32 -40.81 -9.20
N ALA A 154 39.61 -40.25 -8.03
CA ALA A 154 40.94 -40.34 -7.42
C ALA A 154 41.35 -41.80 -7.15
N LYS A 155 40.43 -42.63 -6.64
CA LYS A 155 40.67 -44.08 -6.43
C LYS A 155 40.93 -44.81 -7.75
N PHE A 156 40.19 -44.47 -8.80
CA PHE A 156 40.40 -45.05 -10.12
C PHE A 156 41.78 -44.69 -10.68
N GLU A 157 42.16 -43.41 -10.63
CA GLU A 157 43.47 -42.93 -11.09
C GLU A 157 44.62 -43.62 -10.31
N GLU A 158 44.48 -43.80 -8.99
CA GLU A 158 45.45 -44.53 -8.17
C GLU A 158 45.58 -46.01 -8.58
N ASN A 159 44.46 -46.70 -8.79
CA ASN A 159 44.47 -48.11 -9.20
C ASN A 159 45.03 -48.30 -10.61
N TYR A 160 44.72 -47.38 -11.53
CA TYR A 160 45.25 -47.40 -12.89
C TYR A 160 46.77 -47.25 -12.89
N LEU A 161 47.31 -46.28 -12.15
CA LEU A 161 48.76 -46.09 -11.97
C LEU A 161 49.44 -47.33 -11.38
N LYS A 162 48.84 -47.97 -10.38
CA LYS A 162 49.37 -49.22 -9.80
C LYS A 162 49.45 -50.35 -10.82
N PHE A 163 48.41 -50.51 -11.64
CA PHE A 163 48.38 -51.52 -12.70
C PHE A 163 49.46 -51.28 -13.76
N GLU A 164 49.64 -50.02 -14.19
CA GLU A 164 50.66 -49.61 -15.15
C GLU A 164 52.10 -49.86 -14.64
N ILE A 165 52.36 -49.55 -13.37
CA ILE A 165 53.67 -49.84 -12.75
C ILE A 165 53.90 -51.36 -12.67
N GLN A 166 52.86 -52.13 -12.29
CA GLN A 166 52.95 -53.59 -12.20
C GLN A 166 53.22 -54.24 -13.56
N SER A 167 52.58 -53.77 -14.64
CA SER A 167 52.84 -54.31 -15.99
C SER A 167 54.27 -54.01 -16.45
N GLN A 168 54.77 -52.79 -16.21
CA GLN A 168 56.16 -52.44 -16.54
C GLN A 168 57.19 -53.27 -15.76
N THR A 169 56.93 -53.59 -14.49
CA THR A 169 57.80 -54.49 -13.70
C THR A 169 57.72 -55.96 -14.15
N ALA A 170 56.55 -56.42 -14.62
CA ALA A 170 56.39 -57.78 -15.13
C ALA A 170 57.12 -57.99 -16.48
N ASP A 171 57.06 -57.00 -17.38
CA ASP A 171 57.80 -57.03 -18.64
C ASP A 171 59.31 -56.95 -18.43
N GLY A 172 59.78 -56.15 -17.46
CA GLY A 172 61.19 -56.09 -17.07
C GLY A 172 61.74 -57.42 -16.52
N HIS A 173 60.93 -58.18 -15.78
CA HIS A 173 61.29 -59.52 -15.30
C HIS A 173 61.31 -60.58 -16.41
N LEU A 174 60.52 -60.43 -17.47
CA LEU A 174 60.60 -61.28 -18.66
C LEU A 174 61.91 -61.04 -19.43
N PHE A 175 62.37 -59.79 -19.52
CA PHE A 175 63.63 -59.43 -20.20
C PHE A 175 64.89 -59.96 -19.47
N ILE A 176 64.85 -60.10 -18.15
CA ILE A 176 66.00 -60.61 -17.36
C ILE A 176 66.10 -62.15 -17.45
N ASN A 177 65.01 -62.86 -17.73
CA ASN A 177 65.01 -64.33 -17.85
C ASN A 177 65.24 -64.86 -19.28
N LEU A 178 65.50 -63.97 -20.25
CA LEU A 178 65.73 -64.31 -21.67
C LEU A 178 67.17 -64.06 -22.16
N ASN A 179 68.11 -63.78 -21.25
CA ASN A 179 69.57 -63.73 -21.50
C ASN A 179 70.29 -64.79 -20.66
#